data_AF-I7L9H3-F1
#
_entry.id   AF-I7L9H3-F1
#
_cell.length_a   1.000
_cell.length_b   1.000
_cell.length_c   1.000
_cell.angle_alpha   90.00
_cell.angle_beta   90.00
_cell.angle_gamma   90.00
#
_symmetry.space_group_name_H-M   'P 1'
#
loop_
_entity.id
_entity.type
_entity.pdbx_description
1 polymer ?
#
loop_
_entity_poly.entity_id
_entity_poly.type
_entity_poly.pdbx_seq_one_letter_code
_entity_poly.pdbx_strand_id
1 'polypeptide(L)'
;MKAKKCLVALAALPFLFGFTNIAYRGDNQNGKYAEHSYQAYDRALTEQANYLELDIHKTSDNVLVVSHDNNLSRLFGVDLDINKTPYAKLAQYRNQAGEPVHTLAEVFNRYKNDPNIKFMIETKNVGSATGMENELVNLVRQYGMQNRVLFESFSIPSLNALAQLAPEIPRTQLSGSYQNIGDSQYYANGYFDSNVSAYLKSQGKKYLLWGVDNADKMRQLVNSGQIDGIITNYPGTLSKVLGVTQYPAKNIDGTIIVKYKNNYSVNLWNGYGKNAHFSGLRVKNGTSHHVTQVAIENGKTWYKLDNNKWIDGQYVVSYAANKNSNSVPVQSHGVIQIKYKPGFGVNLWGSPQGTHYLGRRLKHGSRWKYMATANYNGRTFYNLGGSQWIDGKYVIKIN
;
A
#
# COMPACT_ATOMS: atom_id res chain seq x y z
N MET A 1 -36.33 15.94 -33.68
CA MET A 1 -35.55 16.75 -32.73
C MET A 1 -34.13 16.22 -32.68
N LYS A 2 -33.14 17.02 -33.09
CA LYS A 2 -31.72 16.65 -33.07
C LYS A 2 -31.22 16.73 -31.63
N ALA A 3 -30.75 15.61 -31.08
CA ALA A 3 -30.08 15.58 -29.78
C ALA A 3 -28.83 16.47 -29.83
N LYS A 4 -28.81 17.51 -29.00
CA LYS A 4 -27.62 18.34 -28.80
C LYS A 4 -26.54 17.44 -28.19
N LYS A 5 -25.48 17.16 -28.96
CA LYS A 5 -24.21 16.70 -28.41
C LYS A 5 -23.73 17.80 -27.46
N CYS A 6 -23.87 17.58 -26.15
CA CYS A 6 -23.13 18.36 -25.18
C CYS A 6 -21.65 18.15 -25.48
N LEU A 7 -20.99 19.18 -26.02
CA LEU A 7 -19.55 19.31 -25.90
C LEU A 7 -19.28 19.41 -24.40
N VAL A 8 -18.91 18.29 -23.78
CA VAL A 8 -18.15 18.32 -22.54
C VAL A 8 -16.87 19.02 -22.91
N ALA A 9 -16.70 20.26 -22.47
CA ALA A 9 -15.46 20.97 -22.63
C ALA A 9 -14.34 20.07 -22.10
N LEU A 10 -13.36 19.78 -22.96
CA LEU A 10 -12.08 19.21 -22.57
C LEU A 10 -11.43 20.24 -21.61
N ALA A 11 -11.86 20.25 -20.34
CA ALA A 11 -11.02 20.78 -19.29
C ALA A 11 -9.76 19.93 -19.37
N ALA A 12 -8.63 20.58 -19.66
CA ALA A 12 -7.33 19.94 -19.74
C ALA A 12 -7.10 19.11 -18.47
N LEU A 13 -7.34 17.81 -18.57
CA LEU A 13 -7.17 16.86 -17.49
C LEU A 13 -5.68 16.90 -17.10
N PRO A 14 -5.33 17.02 -15.82
CA PRO A 14 -3.93 17.01 -15.35
C PRO A 14 -3.23 15.65 -15.54
N PHE A 15 -3.71 14.80 -16.44
CA PHE A 15 -3.37 13.40 -16.63
C PHE A 15 -2.76 13.10 -18.02
N LEU A 16 -2.42 14.12 -18.81
CA LEU A 16 -2.28 14.00 -20.26
C LEU A 16 -0.86 14.00 -20.85
N PHE A 17 0.21 14.04 -20.06
CA PHE A 17 1.56 14.10 -20.64
C PHE A 17 2.56 13.16 -19.95
N GLY A 18 3.25 12.36 -20.77
CA GLY A 18 4.35 11.50 -20.36
C GLY A 18 3.95 10.08 -19.97
N PHE A 19 4.97 9.27 -19.74
CA PHE A 19 4.83 7.90 -19.26
C PHE A 19 4.46 7.91 -17.77
N THR A 20 3.43 7.16 -17.38
CA THR A 20 2.88 7.20 -16.02
C THR A 20 3.58 6.19 -15.11
N ASN A 21 4.16 6.67 -14.01
CA ASN A 21 4.71 5.88 -12.92
C ASN A 21 3.68 5.77 -11.78
N ILE A 22 3.11 4.59 -11.59
CA ILE A 22 2.08 4.33 -10.58
C ILE A 22 2.67 3.41 -9.50
N ALA A 23 2.68 3.89 -8.26
CA ALA A 23 3.24 3.15 -7.14
C ALA A 23 2.22 2.13 -6.60
N TYR A 24 2.42 0.87 -6.94
CA TYR A 24 1.53 -0.24 -6.57
C TYR A 24 1.50 -0.41 -5.05
N ARG A 25 0.41 -0.02 -4.40
CA ARG A 25 0.26 -0.01 -2.94
C ARG A 25 1.35 0.80 -2.21
N GLY A 26 1.94 1.79 -2.89
CA GLY A 26 3.13 2.54 -2.47
C GLY A 26 4.47 1.95 -2.94
N ASP A 27 5.59 2.51 -2.49
CA ASP A 27 6.94 1.95 -2.73
C ASP A 27 7.21 0.82 -1.73
N ASN A 28 6.56 -0.32 -1.95
CA ASN A 28 6.66 -1.47 -1.05
C ASN A 28 7.91 -2.35 -1.30
N GLN A 29 8.59 -2.17 -2.45
CA GLN A 29 9.77 -2.94 -2.88
C GLN A 29 9.62 -4.44 -2.68
N ASN A 30 8.50 -4.98 -3.17
CA ASN A 30 8.15 -6.40 -3.11
C ASN A 30 8.15 -6.94 -1.67
N GLY A 31 7.49 -6.22 -0.77
CA GLY A 31 7.28 -6.61 0.62
C GLY A 31 8.36 -6.16 1.61
N LYS A 32 9.43 -5.51 1.15
CA LYS A 32 10.45 -4.90 2.05
C LYS A 32 9.84 -3.85 2.97
N TYR A 33 8.91 -3.05 2.46
CA TYR A 33 8.11 -2.11 3.24
C TYR A 33 6.65 -2.56 3.23
N ALA A 34 5.90 -2.26 4.29
CA ALA A 34 4.49 -2.64 4.38
C ALA A 34 3.71 -1.97 3.24
N GLU A 35 3.03 -2.74 2.40
CA GLU A 35 2.06 -2.20 1.46
C GLU A 35 0.96 -1.43 2.20
N HIS A 36 0.38 -0.43 1.53
CA HIS A 36 -0.63 0.47 2.08
C HIS A 36 -0.28 1.14 3.42
N SER A 37 0.99 1.44 3.64
CA SER A 37 1.48 2.19 4.80
C SER A 37 1.90 3.62 4.42
N TYR A 38 1.89 4.54 5.38
CA TYR A 38 2.48 5.86 5.18
C TYR A 38 3.96 5.76 4.83
N GLN A 39 4.69 4.80 5.39
CA GLN A 39 6.07 4.53 4.97
C GLN A 39 6.17 4.27 3.46
N ALA A 40 5.34 3.39 2.89
CA ALA A 40 5.39 3.07 1.46
C ALA A 40 4.89 4.24 0.59
N TYR A 41 3.84 4.92 1.01
CA TYR A 41 3.29 6.07 0.28
C TYR A 41 4.25 7.26 0.27
N ASP A 42 4.79 7.65 1.43
CA ASP A 42 5.73 8.77 1.53
C ASP A 42 6.97 8.53 0.67
N ARG A 43 7.48 7.29 0.66
CA ARG A 43 8.59 6.87 -0.21
C ARG A 43 8.23 7.02 -1.68
N ALA A 44 7.10 6.46 -2.13
CA ALA A 44 6.66 6.57 -3.52
C ALA A 44 6.55 8.02 -4.00
N LEU A 45 5.95 8.89 -3.18
CA LEU A 45 5.77 10.30 -3.52
C LEU A 45 7.10 11.06 -3.60
N THR A 46 7.99 10.83 -2.63
CA THR A 46 9.31 11.45 -2.62
C THR A 46 10.21 10.93 -3.73
N GLU A 47 9.99 9.69 -4.18
CA GLU A 47 10.62 9.08 -5.36
C GLU A 47 9.93 9.46 -6.70
N GLN A 48 9.02 10.45 -6.70
CA GLN A 48 8.34 11.00 -7.89
C GLN A 48 7.39 10.03 -8.62
N ALA A 49 6.74 9.12 -7.90
CA ALA A 49 5.56 8.45 -8.45
C ALA A 49 4.48 9.48 -8.83
N ASN A 50 3.80 9.26 -9.96
CA ASN A 50 2.71 10.12 -10.40
C ASN A 50 1.41 9.84 -9.64
N TYR A 51 1.19 8.58 -9.25
CA TYR A 51 0.05 8.14 -8.48
C TYR A 51 0.46 7.20 -7.36
N LEU A 52 -0.27 7.26 -6.25
CA LEU A 52 -0.37 6.17 -5.29
C LEU A 52 -1.54 5.28 -5.70
N GLU A 53 -1.28 4.00 -5.92
CA GLU A 53 -2.34 3.02 -6.13
C GLU A 53 -2.85 2.48 -4.78
N LEU A 54 -4.18 2.43 -4.65
CA LEU A 54 -4.91 2.15 -3.42
C LEU A 54 -6.02 1.12 -3.66
N ASP A 55 -5.79 -0.10 -3.18
CA ASP A 55 -6.83 -1.11 -3.04
C ASP A 55 -7.77 -0.77 -1.87
N ILE A 56 -9.08 -0.72 -2.09
CA ILE A 56 -10.05 -0.44 -1.01
C ILE A 56 -10.98 -1.62 -0.71
N HIS A 57 -11.33 -1.74 0.58
CA HIS A 57 -12.42 -2.58 1.11
C HIS A 57 -13.33 -1.75 2.01
N LYS A 58 -14.53 -2.28 2.27
CA LYS A 58 -15.50 -1.68 3.20
C LYS A 58 -15.63 -2.54 4.46
N THR A 59 -15.54 -1.91 5.63
CA THR A 59 -15.75 -2.56 6.94
C THR A 59 -17.24 -2.82 7.21
N SER A 60 -17.56 -3.58 8.27
CA SER A 60 -18.96 -3.86 8.64
C SER A 60 -19.75 -2.62 9.08
N ASP A 61 -19.04 -1.55 9.48
CA ASP A 61 -19.57 -0.24 9.85
C ASP A 61 -19.42 0.80 8.72
N ASN A 62 -19.28 0.35 7.47
CA ASN A 62 -19.23 1.16 6.24
C ASN A 62 -18.04 2.12 6.11
N VAL A 63 -16.93 1.87 6.79
CA VAL A 63 -15.70 2.64 6.65
C VAL A 63 -14.87 2.06 5.50
N LEU A 64 -14.44 2.93 4.57
CA LEU A 64 -13.50 2.54 3.51
C LEU A 64 -12.08 2.50 4.05
N VAL A 65 -11.44 1.34 3.91
CA VAL A 65 -10.06 1.09 4.34
C VAL A 65 -9.18 0.67 3.17
N VAL A 66 -7.88 1.00 3.24
CA VAL A 66 -6.90 0.59 2.23
C VAL A 66 -6.25 -0.74 2.59
N SER A 67 -6.45 -1.75 1.75
CA SER A 67 -5.88 -3.10 1.90
C SER A 67 -6.08 -3.85 0.60
N HIS A 68 -5.06 -4.58 0.12
CA HIS A 68 -5.25 -5.45 -1.02
C HIS A 68 -6.18 -6.64 -0.70
N ASP A 69 -5.87 -7.34 0.39
CA ASP A 69 -6.63 -8.51 0.82
C ASP A 69 -7.88 -8.09 1.57
N ASN A 70 -8.94 -8.91 1.48
CA ASN A 70 -10.17 -8.72 2.24
C ASN A 70 -10.06 -9.16 3.72
N ASN A 71 -8.90 -9.63 4.16
CA ASN A 71 -8.63 -10.18 5.48
C ASN A 71 -7.25 -9.72 5.97
N LEU A 72 -7.11 -9.49 7.28
CA LEU A 72 -5.90 -8.96 7.90
C LEU A 72 -4.77 -9.99 8.13
N SER A 73 -4.95 -11.26 7.76
CA SER A 73 -4.04 -12.36 8.11
C SER A 73 -2.62 -12.15 7.59
N ARG A 74 -2.47 -11.76 6.31
CA ARG A 74 -1.15 -11.65 5.67
C ARG A 74 -0.32 -10.49 6.20
N LEU A 75 -0.92 -9.31 6.33
CA LEU A 75 -0.19 -8.07 6.66
C LEU A 75 -0.15 -7.75 8.16
N PHE A 76 -1.14 -8.21 8.92
CA PHE A 76 -1.29 -7.86 10.34
C PHE A 76 -1.26 -9.08 11.26
N GLY A 77 -1.24 -10.30 10.71
CA GLY A 77 -1.14 -11.55 11.49
C GLY A 77 -2.38 -11.91 12.29
N VAL A 78 -3.55 -11.38 11.91
CA VAL A 78 -4.82 -11.71 12.54
C VAL A 78 -5.85 -12.14 11.50
N ASP A 79 -6.53 -13.25 11.77
CA ASP A 79 -7.61 -13.75 10.93
C ASP A 79 -8.91 -12.99 11.20
N LEU A 80 -9.06 -11.83 10.57
CA LEU A 80 -10.25 -10.99 10.61
C LEU A 80 -10.60 -10.54 9.20
N ASP A 81 -11.79 -10.92 8.73
CA ASP A 81 -12.39 -10.41 7.51
C ASP A 81 -12.77 -8.94 7.71
N ILE A 82 -12.33 -8.09 6.80
CA ILE A 82 -12.57 -6.63 6.84
C ILE A 82 -14.07 -6.36 6.80
N ASN A 83 -14.80 -6.99 5.88
CA ASN A 83 -16.23 -6.75 5.67
C ASN A 83 -17.14 -7.25 6.81
N LYS A 84 -16.62 -8.03 7.76
CA LYS A 84 -17.34 -8.53 8.95
C LYS A 84 -16.91 -7.86 10.25
N THR A 85 -15.99 -6.90 10.19
CA THR A 85 -15.35 -6.34 11.38
C THR A 85 -15.42 -4.82 11.36
N PRO A 86 -15.83 -4.15 12.46
CA PRO A 86 -15.86 -2.70 12.51
C PRO A 86 -14.43 -2.13 12.54
N TYR A 87 -14.24 -0.94 11.95
CA TYR A 87 -12.92 -0.33 11.79
C TYR A 87 -12.16 -0.20 13.12
N ALA A 88 -12.85 0.22 14.19
CA ALA A 88 -12.23 0.39 15.51
C ALA A 88 -11.55 -0.88 16.05
N LYS A 89 -12.02 -2.08 15.64
CA LYS A 89 -11.39 -3.36 15.99
C LYS A 89 -10.19 -3.65 15.09
N LEU A 90 -10.29 -3.37 13.79
CA LEU A 90 -9.19 -3.53 12.83
C LEU A 90 -7.99 -2.61 13.16
N ALA A 91 -8.26 -1.37 13.56
CA ALA A 91 -7.28 -0.35 13.89
C ALA A 91 -6.41 -0.67 15.12
N GLN A 92 -6.69 -1.76 15.84
CA GLN A 92 -5.90 -2.21 17.01
C GLN A 92 -4.64 -2.97 16.61
N TYR A 93 -4.62 -3.56 15.41
CA TYR A 93 -3.51 -4.36 14.90
C TYR A 93 -2.48 -3.48 14.21
N ARG A 94 -1.27 -3.99 14.04
CA ARG A 94 -0.16 -3.28 13.40
C ARG A 94 0.47 -4.15 12.32
N ASN A 95 0.96 -3.52 11.26
CA ASN A 95 1.78 -4.15 10.22
C ASN A 95 3.28 -4.00 10.53
N GLN A 96 4.15 -4.44 9.62
CA GLN A 96 5.61 -4.43 9.86
C GLN A 96 6.20 -3.02 10.04
N ALA A 97 5.51 -1.97 9.56
CA ALA A 97 5.87 -0.57 9.79
C ALA A 97 5.38 -0.04 11.16
N GLY A 98 4.63 -0.85 11.92
CA GLY A 98 4.01 -0.43 13.16
C GLY A 98 2.77 0.44 12.95
N GLU A 99 2.11 0.34 11.79
CA GLU A 99 0.93 1.11 11.42
C GLU A 99 -0.35 0.24 11.41
N PRO A 100 -1.53 0.76 11.77
CA PRO A 100 -2.80 0.07 11.58
C PRO A 100 -3.19 -0.02 10.10
N VAL A 101 -4.29 -0.71 9.81
CA VAL A 101 -4.98 -0.50 8.53
C VAL A 101 -5.51 0.94 8.50
N HIS A 102 -5.24 1.66 7.42
CA HIS A 102 -5.67 3.05 7.27
C HIS A 102 -7.04 3.12 6.62
N THR A 103 -7.84 4.10 7.02
CA THR A 103 -9.01 4.53 6.25
C THR A 103 -8.56 5.32 5.02
N LEU A 104 -9.37 5.31 3.97
CA LEU A 104 -9.13 6.18 2.82
C LEU A 104 -9.18 7.68 3.21
N ALA A 105 -10.01 8.01 4.19
CA ALA A 105 -10.10 9.36 4.76
C ALA A 105 -8.79 9.82 5.41
N GLU A 106 -8.14 8.95 6.20
CA GLU A 106 -6.82 9.20 6.79
C GLU A 106 -5.74 9.41 5.73
N VAL A 107 -5.78 8.63 4.63
CA VAL A 107 -4.87 8.80 3.50
C VAL A 107 -5.09 10.17 2.81
N PHE A 108 -6.34 10.54 2.54
CA PHE A 108 -6.64 11.86 1.97
C PHE A 108 -6.23 13.00 2.89
N ASN A 109 -6.49 12.90 4.20
CA ASN A 109 -6.10 13.93 5.16
C ASN A 109 -4.59 14.16 5.18
N ARG A 110 -3.80 13.09 5.12
CA ARG A 110 -2.33 13.17 5.10
C ARG A 110 -1.79 13.93 3.89
N TYR A 111 -2.43 13.79 2.73
CA TYR A 111 -1.88 14.25 1.45
C TYR A 111 -2.66 15.39 0.79
N LYS A 112 -3.73 15.90 1.42
CA LYS A 112 -4.58 16.95 0.83
C LYS A 112 -3.83 18.26 0.56
N ASN A 113 -2.82 18.59 1.37
CA ASN A 113 -2.09 19.86 1.32
C ASN A 113 -1.10 19.96 0.14
N ASP A 114 -0.84 18.88 -0.59
CA ASP A 114 -0.06 18.92 -1.84
C ASP A 114 -1.00 18.63 -3.03
N PRO A 115 -1.36 19.64 -3.86
CA PRO A 115 -2.28 19.45 -4.97
C PRO A 115 -1.75 18.51 -6.07
N ASN A 116 -0.45 18.17 -6.06
CA ASN A 116 0.17 17.33 -7.07
C ASN A 116 0.09 15.83 -6.74
N ILE A 117 -0.27 15.46 -5.51
CA ILE A 117 -0.40 14.05 -5.12
C ILE A 117 -1.71 13.49 -5.69
N LYS A 118 -1.62 12.44 -6.51
CA LYS A 118 -2.76 11.79 -7.17
C LYS A 118 -2.92 10.34 -6.69
N PHE A 119 -4.12 9.82 -6.81
CA PHE A 119 -4.49 8.48 -6.37
C PHE A 119 -5.12 7.69 -7.51
N MET A 120 -4.74 6.43 -7.63
CA MET A 120 -5.43 5.43 -8.42
C MET A 120 -6.12 4.50 -7.44
N ILE A 121 -7.45 4.35 -7.50
CA ILE A 121 -8.21 3.69 -6.44
C ILE A 121 -8.97 2.50 -7.02
N GLU A 122 -8.61 1.30 -6.57
CA GLU A 122 -9.23 0.05 -6.98
C GLU A 122 -10.45 -0.29 -6.10
N THR A 123 -11.63 -0.33 -6.72
CA THR A 123 -12.79 -1.01 -6.11
C THR A 123 -12.64 -2.53 -6.24
N LYS A 124 -12.68 -3.23 -5.11
CA LYS A 124 -12.57 -4.69 -5.03
C LYS A 124 -13.92 -5.38 -5.23
N ASN A 125 -13.86 -6.70 -5.46
CA ASN A 125 -14.95 -7.64 -5.78
C ASN A 125 -15.24 -7.79 -7.29
N VAL A 126 -14.92 -8.97 -7.82
CA VAL A 126 -15.13 -9.32 -9.23
C VAL A 126 -16.58 -9.76 -9.44
N GLY A 127 -17.26 -9.19 -10.46
CA GLY A 127 -18.54 -9.69 -10.96
C GLY A 127 -19.80 -9.02 -10.39
N SER A 128 -19.68 -8.09 -9.43
CA SER A 128 -20.82 -7.27 -8.98
C SER A 128 -20.34 -5.90 -8.45
N ALA A 129 -21.27 -4.93 -8.39
CA ALA A 129 -21.09 -3.70 -7.62
C ALA A 129 -21.52 -3.94 -6.18
N THR A 130 -20.82 -3.34 -5.21
CA THR A 130 -21.01 -3.67 -3.78
C THR A 130 -21.62 -2.54 -2.95
N GLY A 131 -21.93 -1.42 -3.61
CA GLY A 131 -22.36 -0.18 -2.97
C GLY A 131 -21.17 0.70 -2.55
N MET A 132 -19.96 0.13 -2.44
CA MET A 132 -18.74 0.87 -2.08
C MET A 132 -18.42 2.01 -3.04
N GLU A 133 -18.91 1.92 -4.28
CA GLU A 133 -18.76 2.93 -5.33
C GLU A 133 -19.41 4.26 -4.90
N ASN A 134 -20.58 4.20 -4.26
CA ASN A 134 -21.27 5.38 -3.72
C ASN A 134 -20.47 6.02 -2.58
N GLU A 135 -20.02 5.20 -1.62
CA GLU A 135 -19.23 5.67 -0.49
C GLU A 135 -17.89 6.27 -0.95
N LEU A 136 -17.26 5.67 -1.96
CA LEU A 136 -16.03 6.17 -2.56
C LEU A 136 -16.22 7.53 -3.21
N VAL A 137 -17.22 7.68 -4.09
CA VAL A 137 -17.50 8.94 -4.77
C VAL A 137 -17.86 10.05 -3.78
N ASN A 138 -18.64 9.73 -2.75
CA ASN A 138 -18.98 10.68 -1.68
C ASN A 138 -17.73 11.14 -0.93
N LEU A 139 -16.83 10.23 -0.56
CA LEU A 139 -15.60 10.57 0.14
C LEU A 139 -14.65 11.39 -0.75
N VAL A 140 -14.52 11.04 -2.02
CA VAL A 140 -13.73 11.81 -3.01
C VAL A 140 -14.25 13.25 -3.11
N ARG A 141 -15.57 13.43 -3.19
CA ARG A 141 -16.19 14.77 -3.23
C ARG A 141 -16.02 15.54 -1.93
N GLN A 142 -16.21 14.87 -0.79
CA GLN A 142 -16.03 15.47 0.55
C GLN A 142 -14.63 16.04 0.74
N TYR A 143 -13.60 15.37 0.20
CA TYR A 143 -12.21 15.79 0.31
C TYR A 143 -11.72 16.65 -0.87
N GLY A 144 -12.58 16.95 -1.86
CA GLY A 144 -12.19 17.75 -3.03
C GLY A 144 -11.18 17.06 -3.96
N MET A 145 -11.19 15.72 -4.02
CA MET A 145 -10.19 14.90 -4.71
C MET A 145 -10.54 14.55 -6.16
N GLN A 146 -11.65 15.05 -6.71
CA GLN A 146 -12.16 14.67 -8.04
C GLN A 146 -11.11 14.84 -9.15
N ASN A 147 -10.30 15.90 -9.09
CA ASN A 147 -9.24 16.19 -10.09
C ASN A 147 -7.91 15.48 -9.79
N ARG A 148 -7.86 14.66 -8.75
CA ARG A 148 -6.66 13.97 -8.23
C ARG A 148 -6.86 12.45 -8.15
N VAL A 149 -8.00 11.93 -8.60
CA VAL A 149 -8.35 10.52 -8.53
C VAL A 149 -8.53 9.94 -9.93
N LEU A 150 -8.07 8.71 -10.10
CA LEU A 150 -8.35 7.79 -11.20
C LEU A 150 -8.98 6.55 -10.57
N PHE A 151 -10.13 6.09 -11.07
CA PHE A 151 -10.70 4.83 -10.59
C PHE A 151 -10.17 3.64 -11.38
N GLU A 152 -10.12 2.47 -10.74
CA GLU A 152 -9.87 1.20 -11.41
C GLU A 152 -10.68 0.05 -10.83
N SER A 153 -10.91 -0.98 -11.65
CA SER A 153 -11.55 -2.22 -11.20
C SER A 153 -11.39 -3.35 -12.22
N PHE A 154 -11.37 -4.59 -11.72
CA PHE A 154 -11.63 -5.80 -12.52
C PHE A 154 -13.12 -6.00 -12.81
N SER A 155 -14.02 -5.30 -12.12
CA SER A 155 -15.47 -5.45 -12.21
C SER A 155 -16.09 -4.43 -13.16
N ILE A 156 -16.53 -4.89 -14.34
CA ILE A 156 -17.30 -4.05 -15.29
C ILE A 156 -18.55 -3.44 -14.63
N PRO A 157 -19.33 -4.16 -13.81
CA PRO A 157 -20.42 -3.55 -13.06
C PRO A 157 -19.98 -2.38 -12.16
N SER A 158 -18.84 -2.48 -11.47
CA SER A 158 -18.30 -1.38 -10.66
C SER A 158 -17.91 -0.19 -11.53
N LEU A 159 -17.20 -0.41 -12.64
CA LEU A 159 -16.83 0.66 -13.57
C LEU A 159 -18.06 1.39 -14.13
N ASN A 160 -19.12 0.66 -14.46
CA ASN A 160 -20.38 1.24 -14.92
C ASN A 160 -21.08 2.05 -13.82
N ALA A 161 -21.08 1.57 -12.57
CA ALA A 161 -21.62 2.32 -11.45
C ALA A 161 -20.83 3.62 -11.23
N LEU A 162 -19.49 3.56 -11.24
CA LEU A 162 -18.63 4.73 -11.12
C LEU A 162 -18.81 5.72 -12.27
N ALA A 163 -19.02 5.24 -13.50
CA ALA A 163 -19.32 6.07 -14.66
C ALA A 163 -20.64 6.84 -14.51
N GLN A 164 -21.64 6.25 -13.86
CA GLN A 164 -22.91 6.93 -13.56
C GLN A 164 -22.79 7.92 -12.40
N LEU A 165 -22.06 7.54 -11.35
CA LEU A 165 -21.95 8.34 -10.12
C LEU A 165 -21.02 9.54 -10.25
N ALA A 166 -19.92 9.39 -10.98
CA ALA A 166 -18.89 10.40 -11.18
C ALA A 166 -18.32 10.31 -12.60
N PRO A 167 -19.11 10.63 -13.64
CA PRO A 167 -18.68 10.57 -15.04
C PRO A 167 -17.43 11.40 -15.33
N GLU A 168 -17.19 12.46 -14.54
CA GLU A 168 -16.06 13.37 -14.63
C GLU A 168 -14.71 12.76 -14.21
N ILE A 169 -14.71 11.70 -13.40
CA ILE A 169 -13.48 11.06 -12.89
C ILE A 169 -13.05 9.96 -13.87
N PRO A 170 -11.80 9.97 -14.39
CA PRO A 170 -11.36 8.93 -15.31
C PRO A 170 -11.38 7.52 -14.71
N ARG A 171 -11.47 6.51 -15.58
CA ARG A 171 -11.54 5.09 -15.19
C ARG A 171 -10.50 4.24 -15.94
N THR A 172 -10.04 3.19 -15.25
CA THR A 172 -9.15 2.15 -15.77
C THR A 172 -9.82 0.79 -15.66
N GLN A 173 -9.97 0.09 -16.79
CA GLN A 173 -10.38 -1.31 -16.74
C GLN A 173 -9.18 -2.21 -16.51
N LEU A 174 -9.27 -3.09 -15.50
CA LEU A 174 -8.26 -4.11 -15.22
C LEU A 174 -8.62 -5.41 -15.92
N SER A 175 -7.79 -5.84 -16.87
CA SER A 175 -7.98 -7.08 -17.64
C SER A 175 -9.33 -7.17 -18.38
N GLY A 176 -9.65 -8.39 -18.84
CA GLY A 176 -10.86 -8.68 -19.60
C GLY A 176 -10.73 -8.30 -21.08
N SER A 177 -11.86 -7.97 -21.72
CA SER A 177 -11.85 -7.59 -23.14
C SER A 177 -11.29 -6.17 -23.31
N TYR A 178 -10.15 -6.06 -23.98
CA TYR A 178 -9.57 -4.77 -24.38
C TYR A 178 -10.33 -4.08 -25.52
N GLN A 179 -11.19 -4.82 -26.24
CA GLN A 179 -11.97 -4.32 -27.38
C GLN A 179 -13.26 -3.62 -26.96
N ASN A 180 -13.65 -3.74 -25.69
CA ASN A 180 -14.87 -3.15 -25.18
C ASN A 180 -14.69 -2.61 -23.76
N ILE A 181 -13.79 -1.64 -23.61
CA ILE A 181 -13.54 -1.02 -22.28
C ILE A 181 -14.51 0.13 -21.97
N GLY A 182 -15.59 0.26 -22.74
CA GLY A 182 -16.62 1.27 -22.56
C GLY A 182 -16.07 2.70 -22.61
N ASP A 183 -16.43 3.50 -21.63
CA ASP A 183 -15.96 4.87 -21.46
C ASP A 183 -14.63 4.99 -20.70
N SER A 184 -14.04 3.88 -20.25
CA SER A 184 -12.74 3.90 -19.59
C SER A 184 -11.67 4.49 -20.52
N GLN A 185 -10.84 5.40 -19.98
CA GLN A 185 -9.73 6.02 -20.71
C GLN A 185 -8.49 5.13 -20.73
N TYR A 186 -8.35 4.28 -19.72
CA TYR A 186 -7.20 3.41 -19.52
C TYR A 186 -7.63 1.94 -19.50
N TYR A 187 -6.74 1.09 -20.00
CA TYR A 187 -6.80 -0.35 -19.83
C TYR A 187 -5.47 -0.81 -19.24
N ALA A 188 -5.50 -1.67 -18.23
CA ALA A 188 -4.29 -2.26 -17.67
C ALA A 188 -4.29 -3.78 -17.84
N ASN A 189 -3.09 -4.35 -17.99
CA ASN A 189 -2.91 -5.80 -18.01
C ASN A 189 -1.61 -6.24 -17.30
N GLY A 190 -1.54 -7.50 -16.90
CA GLY A 190 -0.36 -8.08 -16.24
C GLY A 190 0.77 -8.49 -17.20
N TYR A 191 0.52 -8.40 -18.50
CA TYR A 191 1.50 -8.70 -19.54
C TYR A 191 1.29 -7.81 -20.75
N PHE A 192 2.38 -7.57 -21.48
CA PHE A 192 2.38 -6.81 -22.72
C PHE A 192 1.80 -7.62 -23.87
N ASP A 193 0.90 -6.99 -24.64
CA ASP A 193 0.41 -7.49 -25.91
C ASP A 193 0.41 -6.36 -26.95
N SER A 194 1.08 -6.57 -28.08
CA SER A 194 1.19 -5.58 -29.16
C SER A 194 -0.13 -5.30 -29.87
N ASN A 195 -1.04 -6.28 -29.94
CA ASN A 195 -2.36 -6.11 -30.54
C ASN A 195 -3.24 -5.24 -29.63
N VAL A 196 -3.16 -5.45 -28.31
CA VAL A 196 -3.82 -4.61 -27.30
C VAL A 196 -3.31 -3.17 -27.41
N SER A 197 -1.99 -3.00 -27.46
CA SER A 197 -1.35 -1.69 -27.65
C SER A 197 -1.84 -0.97 -28.91
N ALA A 198 -1.77 -1.63 -30.07
CA ALA A 198 -2.20 -1.06 -31.34
C ALA A 198 -3.69 -0.70 -31.33
N TYR A 199 -4.52 -1.59 -30.79
CA TYR A 199 -5.95 -1.36 -30.66
C TYR A 199 -6.26 -0.15 -29.77
N LEU A 200 -5.76 -0.11 -28.53
CA LEU A 200 -6.01 0.99 -27.60
C LEU A 200 -5.53 2.33 -28.16
N LYS A 201 -4.35 2.34 -28.78
CA LYS A 201 -3.83 3.53 -29.47
C LYS A 201 -4.75 4.01 -30.59
N SER A 202 -5.30 3.09 -31.41
CA SER A 202 -6.28 3.44 -32.45
C SER A 202 -7.57 4.04 -31.90
N GLN A 203 -7.92 3.69 -30.65
CA GLN A 203 -9.11 4.21 -29.95
C GLN A 203 -8.80 5.46 -29.12
N GLY A 204 -7.57 5.99 -29.16
CA GLY A 204 -7.14 7.11 -28.32
C GLY A 204 -7.10 6.80 -26.83
N LYS A 205 -7.00 5.52 -26.47
CA LYS A 205 -6.98 5.02 -25.09
C LYS A 205 -5.57 4.67 -24.65
N LYS A 206 -5.38 4.60 -23.33
CA LYS A 206 -4.09 4.41 -22.68
C LYS A 206 -3.88 2.97 -22.24
N TYR A 207 -2.67 2.45 -22.41
CA TYR A 207 -2.32 1.09 -22.03
C TYR A 207 -1.32 1.09 -20.88
N LEU A 208 -1.71 0.51 -19.75
CA LEU A 208 -0.88 0.37 -18.54
C LEU A 208 -0.48 -1.10 -18.34
N LEU A 209 0.70 -1.33 -17.75
CA LEU A 209 1.09 -2.67 -17.32
C LEU A 209 1.33 -2.71 -15.82
N TRP A 210 0.73 -3.66 -15.11
CA TRP A 210 1.10 -3.94 -13.72
C TRP A 210 2.11 -5.08 -13.61
N GLY A 211 2.87 -5.10 -12.51
CA GLY A 211 3.81 -6.17 -12.19
C GLY A 211 5.15 -6.10 -12.95
N VAL A 212 5.45 -4.97 -13.60
CA VAL A 212 6.74 -4.75 -14.25
C VAL A 212 7.73 -4.18 -13.23
N ASP A 213 8.50 -5.05 -12.59
CA ASP A 213 9.37 -4.70 -11.46
C ASP A 213 10.88 -4.75 -11.77
N ASN A 214 11.26 -5.15 -12.98
CA ASN A 214 12.65 -5.22 -13.41
C ASN A 214 13.06 -3.97 -14.22
N ALA A 215 14.18 -3.34 -13.86
CA ALA A 215 14.64 -2.09 -14.46
C ALA A 215 14.92 -2.18 -15.98
N ASP A 216 15.48 -3.29 -16.46
CA ASP A 216 15.75 -3.49 -17.89
C ASP A 216 14.44 -3.63 -18.67
N LYS A 217 13.48 -4.37 -18.11
CA LYS A 217 12.15 -4.51 -18.71
C LYS A 217 11.39 -3.18 -18.70
N MET A 218 11.46 -2.42 -17.61
CA MET A 218 10.92 -1.05 -17.55
C MET A 218 11.50 -0.20 -18.69
N ARG A 219 12.83 -0.19 -18.85
CA ARG A 219 13.51 0.60 -19.89
C ARG A 219 13.09 0.20 -21.30
N GLN A 220 12.98 -1.11 -21.57
CA GLN A 220 12.49 -1.61 -22.86
C GLN A 220 11.07 -1.11 -23.17
N LEU A 221 10.17 -1.19 -22.20
CA LEU A 221 8.77 -0.79 -22.36
C LEU A 221 8.59 0.72 -22.47
N VAL A 222 9.34 1.50 -21.69
CA VAL A 222 9.38 2.96 -21.79
C VAL A 222 9.86 3.38 -23.19
N ASN A 223 10.94 2.77 -23.68
CA ASN A 223 11.53 3.13 -24.97
C ASN A 223 10.71 2.65 -26.17
N SER A 224 9.85 1.63 -26.03
CA SER A 224 9.06 1.11 -27.15
C SER A 224 7.95 2.07 -27.57
N GLY A 225 7.46 2.93 -26.67
CA GLY A 225 6.31 3.80 -26.93
C GLY A 225 4.99 3.03 -27.17
N GLN A 226 4.95 1.75 -26.77
CA GLN A 226 3.77 0.87 -26.96
C GLN A 226 2.86 0.82 -25.73
N ILE A 227 3.29 1.35 -24.60
CA ILE A 227 2.48 1.50 -23.39
C ILE A 227 2.63 2.92 -22.85
N ASP A 228 1.68 3.35 -22.03
CA ASP A 228 1.58 4.69 -21.47
C ASP A 228 1.96 4.77 -19.99
N GLY A 229 2.15 3.63 -19.32
CA GLY A 229 2.51 3.63 -17.90
C GLY A 229 2.72 2.24 -17.32
N ILE A 230 3.32 2.22 -16.13
CA ILE A 230 3.60 1.01 -15.35
C ILE A 230 3.10 1.20 -13.93
N ILE A 231 2.41 0.17 -13.43
CA ILE A 231 2.02 -0.01 -12.02
C ILE A 231 3.05 -0.98 -11.40
N THR A 232 3.90 -0.48 -10.51
CA THR A 232 5.08 -1.21 -10.02
C THR A 232 5.27 -1.10 -8.51
N ASN A 233 5.86 -2.13 -7.93
CA ASN A 233 6.35 -2.13 -6.54
C ASN A 233 7.61 -1.28 -6.35
N TYR A 234 8.24 -0.81 -7.44
CA TYR A 234 9.51 -0.09 -7.44
C TYR A 234 9.42 1.27 -8.18
N PRO A 235 8.54 2.18 -7.74
CA PRO A 235 8.34 3.47 -8.42
C PRO A 235 9.64 4.30 -8.48
N GLY A 236 10.53 4.26 -7.48
CA GLY A 236 11.83 4.95 -7.57
C GLY A 236 12.77 4.38 -8.62
N THR A 237 12.72 3.08 -8.88
CA THR A 237 13.44 2.47 -10.01
C THR A 237 12.90 2.99 -11.33
N LEU A 238 11.57 3.03 -11.49
CA LEU A 238 10.94 3.56 -12.69
C LEU A 238 11.24 5.05 -12.87
N SER A 239 11.22 5.87 -11.81
CA SER A 239 11.62 7.28 -11.89
C SER A 239 13.04 7.47 -12.42
N LYS A 240 14.00 6.63 -12.02
CA LYS A 240 15.36 6.66 -12.59
C LYS A 240 15.38 6.26 -14.06
N VAL A 241 14.58 5.26 -14.46
CA VAL A 241 14.43 4.87 -15.87
C VAL A 241 13.85 6.01 -16.71
N LEU A 242 12.92 6.78 -16.14
CA LEU A 242 12.30 7.96 -16.75
C LEU A 242 13.22 9.21 -16.72
N GLY A 243 14.43 9.12 -16.18
CA GLY A 243 15.39 10.22 -16.16
C GLY A 243 15.09 11.31 -15.11
N VAL A 244 14.32 10.99 -14.06
CA VAL A 244 14.10 11.92 -12.94
C VAL A 244 15.42 12.22 -12.23
N THR A 245 15.78 13.50 -12.14
CA THR A 245 17.00 13.98 -11.48
C THR A 245 16.74 14.78 -10.21
N GLN A 246 15.49 15.15 -9.96
CA GLN A 246 15.09 15.98 -8.81
C GLN A 246 14.04 15.26 -7.97
N TYR A 247 14.26 15.26 -6.66
CA TYR A 247 13.41 14.62 -5.66
C TYR A 247 13.04 15.63 -4.57
N PRO A 248 12.23 16.65 -4.89
CA PRO A 248 11.82 17.65 -3.90
C PRO A 248 11.02 17.01 -2.77
N ALA A 249 11.13 17.60 -1.58
CA ALA A 249 10.27 17.26 -0.46
C ALA A 249 8.78 17.43 -0.83
N LYS A 250 7.93 16.58 -0.28
CA LYS A 250 6.48 16.60 -0.49
C LYS A 250 5.79 17.09 0.76
N ASN A 251 4.74 17.90 0.58
CA ASN A 251 3.94 18.37 1.71
C ASN A 251 3.05 17.23 2.18
N ILE A 252 3.07 17.00 3.49
CA ILE A 252 2.25 16.01 4.18
C ILE A 252 1.67 16.64 5.44
N ASP A 253 0.67 15.98 6.00
CA ASP A 253 0.09 16.32 7.30
C ASP A 253 0.06 15.06 8.16
N GLY A 254 0.47 15.17 9.42
CA GLY A 254 0.38 14.03 10.32
C GLY A 254 1.27 14.14 11.54
N THR A 255 1.28 13.07 12.32
CA THR A 255 2.09 12.97 13.53
C THR A 255 3.05 11.81 13.41
N ILE A 256 4.27 12.01 13.88
CA ILE A 256 5.24 10.95 14.12
C ILE A 256 5.52 10.82 15.61
N ILE A 257 6.07 9.69 16.00
CA ILE A 257 6.56 9.40 17.34
C ILE A 257 8.01 9.00 17.25
N VAL A 258 8.85 9.61 18.06
CA VAL A 258 10.28 9.29 18.13
C VAL A 258 10.43 7.89 18.74
N LYS A 259 11.07 6.97 18.00
CA LYS A 259 11.41 5.62 18.43
C LYS A 259 12.93 5.47 18.47
N TYR A 260 13.48 5.52 19.68
CA TYR A 260 14.90 5.36 19.96
C TYR A 260 15.13 4.63 21.30
N LYS A 261 16.37 4.61 21.79
CA LYS A 261 16.71 3.97 23.06
C LYS A 261 16.08 4.73 24.24
N ASN A 262 15.63 4.00 25.26
CA ASN A 262 15.08 4.60 26.49
C ASN A 262 16.09 5.55 27.14
N ASN A 263 15.63 6.73 27.56
CA ASN A 263 16.44 7.84 28.11
C ASN A 263 17.40 8.51 27.13
N TYR A 264 17.39 8.14 25.85
CA TYR A 264 18.16 8.84 24.81
C TYR A 264 17.29 9.80 24.01
N SER A 265 17.96 10.69 23.27
CA SER A 265 17.33 11.65 22.37
C SER A 265 17.92 11.54 20.96
N VAL A 266 17.15 11.97 19.97
CA VAL A 266 17.52 11.97 18.55
C VAL A 266 17.83 13.40 18.12
N ASN A 267 18.87 13.56 17.31
CA ASN A 267 19.25 14.85 16.75
C ASN A 267 18.18 15.38 15.79
N LEU A 268 17.90 16.67 15.90
CA LEU A 268 17.22 17.44 14.87
C LEU A 268 18.24 18.14 13.98
N TRP A 269 17.91 18.27 12.70
CA TRP A 269 18.81 18.74 11.66
C TRP A 269 18.25 19.97 10.96
N ASN A 270 19.14 20.88 10.58
CA ASN A 270 18.85 21.89 9.59
C ASN A 270 19.14 21.29 8.20
N GLY A 271 18.14 21.32 7.31
CA GLY A 271 18.20 20.57 6.05
C GLY A 271 18.09 19.05 6.24
N TYR A 272 18.12 18.30 5.13
CA TYR A 272 18.06 16.85 5.10
C TYR A 272 19.16 16.28 4.19
N GLY A 273 19.38 14.96 4.33
CA GLY A 273 20.39 14.17 3.61
C GLY A 273 21.76 14.84 3.54
N LYS A 274 22.30 15.12 2.34
CA LYS A 274 23.68 15.62 2.19
C LYS A 274 23.88 17.05 2.72
N ASN A 275 22.78 17.80 2.84
CA ASN A 275 22.78 19.17 3.34
C ASN A 275 22.46 19.24 4.85
N ALA A 276 22.22 18.08 5.49
CA ALA A 276 21.85 18.02 6.90
C ALA A 276 23.02 18.40 7.80
N HIS A 277 22.81 19.38 8.68
CA HIS A 277 23.75 19.71 9.76
C HIS A 277 23.02 19.77 11.11
N PHE A 278 23.72 19.35 12.18
CA PHE A 278 23.11 19.25 13.50
C PHE A 278 22.63 20.64 13.95
N SER A 279 21.36 20.73 14.33
CA SER A 279 20.73 22.01 14.69
C SER A 279 21.05 22.49 16.12
N GLY A 280 21.76 21.70 16.91
CA GLY A 280 21.89 21.90 18.36
C GLY A 280 20.71 21.34 19.18
N LEU A 281 19.60 20.97 18.53
CA LEU A 281 18.39 20.48 19.19
C LEU A 281 18.27 18.96 19.14
N ARG A 282 17.65 18.40 20.18
CA ARG A 282 17.33 16.98 20.26
C ARG A 282 15.90 16.76 20.76
N VAL A 283 15.30 15.64 20.37
CA VAL A 283 13.97 15.21 20.83
C VAL A 283 14.05 13.87 21.53
N LYS A 284 13.33 13.72 22.65
CA LYS A 284 13.37 12.51 23.48
C LYS A 284 12.62 11.37 22.83
N ASN A 285 13.08 10.13 23.09
CA ASN A 285 12.31 8.92 22.77
C ASN A 285 10.86 9.01 23.30
N GLY A 286 9.89 8.54 22.52
CA GLY A 286 8.47 8.50 22.86
C GLY A 286 7.71 9.81 22.69
N THR A 287 8.39 10.91 22.32
CA THR A 287 7.70 12.19 22.07
C THR A 287 7.04 12.19 20.69
N SER A 288 5.84 12.78 20.62
CA SER A 288 5.09 12.95 19.38
C SER A 288 5.35 14.33 18.79
N HIS A 289 5.49 14.40 17.47
CA HIS A 289 5.72 15.66 16.74
C HIS A 289 4.89 15.69 15.48
N HIS A 290 4.31 16.84 15.19
CA HIS A 290 3.64 17.09 13.92
C HIS A 290 4.66 17.19 12.78
N VAL A 291 4.29 16.68 11.59
CA VAL A 291 5.12 16.68 10.39
C VAL A 291 4.41 17.38 9.24
N THR A 292 5.16 18.26 8.57
CA THR A 292 4.63 19.09 7.49
C THR A 292 5.18 18.70 6.12
N GLN A 293 6.35 18.05 6.09
CA GLN A 293 6.99 17.61 4.85
C GLN A 293 7.73 16.29 5.04
N VAL A 294 7.87 15.56 3.95
CA VAL A 294 8.71 14.36 3.85
C VAL A 294 9.65 14.46 2.67
N ALA A 295 10.87 13.96 2.81
CA ALA A 295 11.88 13.93 1.76
C ALA A 295 12.60 12.57 1.76
N ILE A 296 13.18 12.21 0.62
CA ILE A 296 14.09 11.07 0.51
C ILE A 296 15.41 11.52 -0.12
N GLU A 297 16.51 11.14 0.49
CA GLU A 297 17.84 11.35 -0.08
C GLU A 297 18.72 10.13 0.22
N ASN A 298 19.39 9.60 -0.80
CA ASN A 298 20.20 8.38 -0.72
C ASN A 298 19.44 7.18 -0.09
N GLY A 299 18.16 7.04 -0.44
CA GLY A 299 17.28 5.96 0.06
C GLY A 299 16.78 6.16 1.49
N LYS A 300 17.18 7.24 2.16
CA LYS A 300 16.83 7.55 3.55
C LYS A 300 15.72 8.59 3.60
N THR A 301 14.64 8.27 4.31
CA THR A 301 13.51 9.18 4.53
C THR A 301 13.82 10.19 5.63
N TRP A 302 13.35 11.42 5.46
CA TRP A 302 13.46 12.51 6.43
C TRP A 302 12.11 13.20 6.58
N TYR A 303 11.78 13.59 7.81
CA TYR A 303 10.54 14.29 8.13
C TYR A 303 10.81 15.67 8.68
N LYS A 304 10.07 16.66 8.19
CA LYS A 304 10.16 18.03 8.66
C LYS A 304 9.11 18.30 9.72
N LEU A 305 9.56 18.80 10.87
CA LEU A 305 8.72 19.18 12.00
C LEU A 305 8.31 20.67 11.91
N ASP A 306 7.30 21.07 12.68
CA ASP A 306 6.78 22.45 12.71
C ASP A 306 7.83 23.52 13.04
N ASN A 307 8.86 23.16 13.79
CA ASN A 307 9.97 24.06 14.12
C ASN A 307 11.00 24.21 12.97
N ASN A 308 10.63 23.81 11.76
CA ASN A 308 11.44 23.85 10.53
C ASN A 308 12.76 23.05 10.66
N LYS A 309 12.76 22.00 11.49
CA LYS A 309 13.86 21.05 11.61
C LYS A 309 13.49 19.71 11.03
N TRP A 310 14.50 18.97 10.62
CA TRP A 310 14.36 17.65 10.06
C TRP A 310 14.77 16.59 11.08
N ILE A 311 14.04 15.49 11.08
CA ILE A 311 14.38 14.27 11.79
C ILE A 311 14.57 13.14 10.79
N ASP A 312 15.54 12.29 11.10
CA ASP A 312 15.83 11.09 10.37
C ASP A 312 14.70 10.06 10.54
N GLY A 313 14.13 9.62 9.43
CA GLY A 313 12.99 8.71 9.39
C GLY A 313 13.25 7.34 10.02
N GLN A 314 14.51 6.93 10.19
CA GLN A 314 14.82 5.66 10.86
C GLN A 314 14.46 5.66 12.35
N TYR A 315 14.32 6.85 12.96
CA TYR A 315 14.05 7.01 14.38
C TYR A 315 12.60 7.39 14.67
N VAL A 316 11.69 7.21 13.71
CA VAL A 316 10.31 7.62 13.87
C VAL A 316 9.34 6.55 13.38
N VAL A 317 8.14 6.60 13.92
CA VAL A 317 7.00 5.78 13.49
C VAL A 317 5.76 6.67 13.44
N SER A 318 4.78 6.34 12.59
CA SER A 318 3.54 7.12 12.48
C SER A 318 2.53 6.83 13.60
N TYR A 319 2.69 5.71 14.32
CA TYR A 319 1.77 5.28 15.38
C TYR A 319 2.51 4.75 16.59
N ALA A 320 1.90 4.92 17.77
CA ALA A 320 2.44 4.37 19.00
C ALA A 320 2.37 2.84 18.97
N ALA A 321 3.39 2.19 19.57
CA ALA A 321 3.32 0.78 19.86
C ALA A 321 2.14 0.52 20.80
N ASN A 322 1.17 -0.30 20.37
CA ASN A 322 0.05 -0.68 21.21
C ASN A 322 0.54 -1.64 22.31
N LYS A 323 0.07 -1.52 23.56
CA LYS A 323 0.38 -2.50 24.62
C LYS A 323 -0.14 -3.89 24.29
N ASN A 324 -1.16 -3.97 23.43
CA ASN A 324 -1.69 -5.20 22.85
C ASN A 324 -1.09 -5.50 21.46
N SER A 325 0.17 -5.13 21.21
CA SER A 325 0.85 -5.45 19.95
C SER A 325 0.93 -6.97 19.80
N ASN A 326 -0.08 -7.54 19.15
CA ASN A 326 0.07 -8.80 18.46
C ASN A 326 1.25 -8.61 17.52
N SER A 327 2.35 -9.30 17.81
CA SER A 327 3.56 -9.15 17.04
C SER A 327 3.29 -9.53 15.61
N VAL A 328 3.63 -8.58 14.75
CA VAL A 328 3.40 -8.70 13.32
C VAL A 328 4.25 -9.86 12.79
N PRO A 329 3.67 -10.72 11.95
CA PRO A 329 4.43 -11.69 11.16
C PRO A 329 5.56 -10.99 10.39
N VAL A 330 6.79 -11.42 10.65
CA VAL A 330 7.98 -11.06 9.87
C VAL A 330 8.20 -12.18 8.86
N GLN A 331 8.23 -11.84 7.57
CA GLN A 331 8.50 -12.82 6.51
C GLN A 331 9.86 -13.48 6.74
N SER A 332 9.87 -14.81 6.77
CA SER A 332 11.06 -15.60 7.08
C SER A 332 10.83 -17.03 6.64
N HIS A 333 11.83 -17.65 6.01
CA HIS A 333 11.69 -18.97 5.42
C HIS A 333 12.62 -19.97 6.08
N GLY A 334 12.20 -21.23 6.13
CA GLY A 334 13.03 -22.34 6.54
C GLY A 334 12.20 -23.60 6.81
N VAL A 335 12.86 -24.62 7.35
CA VAL A 335 12.21 -25.87 7.73
C VAL A 335 12.28 -26.02 9.25
N ILE A 336 11.17 -26.44 9.85
CA ILE A 336 11.09 -26.77 11.27
C ILE A 336 10.61 -28.21 11.44
N GLN A 337 11.13 -28.90 12.47
CA GLN A 337 10.65 -30.20 12.92
C GLN A 337 9.87 -30.07 14.22
N ILE A 338 8.75 -30.76 14.36
CA ILE A 338 7.98 -30.78 15.60
C ILE A 338 8.68 -31.63 16.67
N LYS A 339 9.15 -31.00 17.73
CA LYS A 339 9.74 -31.62 18.92
C LYS A 339 8.71 -31.64 20.06
N TYR A 340 8.10 -32.80 20.28
CA TYR A 340 7.09 -33.04 21.32
C TYR A 340 7.19 -34.50 21.80
N LYS A 341 6.16 -35.03 22.47
CA LYS A 341 6.13 -36.42 22.93
C LYS A 341 5.83 -37.38 21.76
N PRO A 342 6.61 -38.46 21.57
CA PRO A 342 6.28 -39.53 20.62
C PRO A 342 4.86 -40.04 20.81
N GLY A 343 4.13 -40.27 19.71
CA GLY A 343 2.71 -40.65 19.72
C GLY A 343 1.72 -39.49 19.87
N PHE A 344 2.18 -38.28 20.19
CA PHE A 344 1.33 -37.09 20.33
C PHE A 344 1.61 -36.04 19.24
N GLY A 345 0.75 -35.02 19.18
CA GLY A 345 0.91 -33.89 18.29
C GLY A 345 0.66 -32.54 18.98
N VAL A 346 1.14 -31.48 18.35
CA VAL A 346 1.06 -30.10 18.83
C VAL A 346 -0.06 -29.37 18.12
N ASN A 347 -0.84 -28.58 18.85
CA ASN A 347 -1.93 -27.80 18.29
C ASN A 347 -1.44 -26.84 17.21
N LEU A 348 -2.17 -26.80 16.10
CA LEU A 348 -2.05 -25.76 15.09
C LEU A 348 -3.06 -24.65 15.40
N TRP A 349 -2.58 -23.41 15.42
CA TRP A 349 -3.34 -22.23 15.84
C TRP A 349 -3.70 -21.36 14.65
N GLY A 350 -4.84 -20.66 14.76
CA GLY A 350 -5.32 -19.68 13.78
C GLY A 350 -4.51 -18.38 13.77
N SER A 351 -3.75 -18.12 14.83
CA SER A 351 -3.02 -16.87 15.02
C SER A 351 -1.68 -17.09 15.75
N PRO A 352 -0.74 -16.15 15.64
CA PRO A 352 0.53 -16.19 16.35
C PRO A 352 0.41 -15.91 17.87
N GLN A 353 -0.80 -15.74 18.41
CA GLN A 353 -1.00 -15.66 19.87
C GLN A 353 -1.16 -17.05 20.51
N GLY A 354 -1.29 -18.11 19.71
CA GLY A 354 -1.69 -19.42 20.21
C GLY A 354 -3.15 -19.45 20.69
N THR A 355 -3.97 -18.55 20.14
CA THR A 355 -5.42 -18.48 20.39
C THR A 355 -6.13 -19.04 19.15
N HIS A 356 -7.32 -19.63 19.34
CA HIS A 356 -8.08 -20.32 18.30
C HIS A 356 -7.41 -21.59 17.73
N TYR A 357 -7.77 -22.74 18.31
CA TYR A 357 -7.30 -24.05 17.84
C TYR A 357 -8.00 -24.44 16.53
N LEU A 358 -7.23 -24.77 15.49
CA LEU A 358 -7.76 -25.10 14.15
C LEU A 358 -8.30 -26.54 14.03
N GLY A 359 -8.51 -27.25 15.14
CA GLY A 359 -8.96 -28.64 15.11
C GLY A 359 -7.90 -29.65 14.63
N ARG A 360 -6.67 -29.21 14.34
CA ARG A 360 -5.59 -30.06 13.78
C ARG A 360 -4.34 -30.03 14.65
N ARG A 361 -3.69 -31.19 14.82
CA ARG A 361 -2.40 -31.33 15.49
C ARG A 361 -1.31 -31.82 14.54
N LEU A 362 -0.09 -31.33 14.73
CA LEU A 362 1.09 -31.77 13.99
C LEU A 362 1.86 -32.81 14.80
N LYS A 363 2.07 -34.00 14.22
CA LYS A 363 2.73 -35.13 14.91
C LYS A 363 4.18 -34.81 15.24
N HIS A 364 4.66 -35.30 16.39
CA HIS A 364 6.09 -35.30 16.70
C HIS A 364 6.91 -35.91 15.54
N GLY A 365 8.05 -35.29 15.23
CA GLY A 365 8.95 -35.72 14.16
C GLY A 365 8.58 -35.21 12.77
N SER A 366 7.35 -34.71 12.55
CA SER A 366 6.95 -34.14 11.26
C SER A 366 7.71 -32.85 10.94
N ARG A 367 7.96 -32.59 9.65
CA ARG A 367 8.72 -31.45 9.14
C ARG A 367 7.82 -30.54 8.32
N TRP A 368 7.98 -29.23 8.48
CA TRP A 368 7.16 -28.22 7.85
C TRP A 368 7.99 -27.04 7.37
N LYS A 369 7.70 -26.54 6.18
CA LYS A 369 8.20 -25.24 5.73
C LYS A 369 7.44 -24.15 6.46
N TYR A 370 8.14 -23.13 6.94
CA TYR A 370 7.51 -21.90 7.42
C TYR A 370 7.83 -20.74 6.49
N MET A 371 6.95 -19.74 6.46
CA MET A 371 7.04 -18.56 5.57
C MET A 371 7.01 -17.22 6.32
N ALA A 372 6.71 -17.23 7.61
CA ALA A 372 6.86 -16.08 8.49
C ALA A 372 7.10 -16.51 9.93
N THR A 373 7.58 -15.59 10.76
CA THR A 373 7.70 -15.73 12.21
C THR A 373 7.05 -14.55 12.94
N ALA A 374 6.43 -14.77 14.10
CA ALA A 374 5.90 -13.71 14.94
C ALA A 374 6.35 -13.93 16.39
N ASN A 375 6.50 -12.87 17.18
CA ASN A 375 7.00 -12.93 18.57
C ASN A 375 5.97 -12.47 19.59
N TYR A 376 5.12 -13.34 20.10
CA TYR A 376 4.04 -12.96 21.02
C TYR A 376 4.41 -13.28 22.47
N ASN A 377 4.40 -12.28 23.36
CA ASN A 377 4.78 -12.40 24.78
C ASN A 377 6.11 -13.17 24.99
N GLY A 378 7.14 -12.84 24.18
CA GLY A 378 8.46 -13.47 24.25
C GLY A 378 8.55 -14.88 23.65
N ARG A 379 7.49 -15.38 23.00
CA ARG A 379 7.47 -16.67 22.30
C ARG A 379 7.44 -16.46 20.80
N THR A 380 8.33 -17.14 20.09
CA THR A 380 8.30 -17.16 18.62
C THR A 380 7.26 -18.16 18.13
N PHE A 381 6.45 -17.77 17.16
CA PHE A 381 5.52 -18.63 16.43
C PHE A 381 5.95 -18.67 14.95
N TYR A 382 5.74 -19.82 14.31
CA TYR A 382 6.09 -20.05 12.90
C TYR A 382 4.81 -20.20 12.06
N ASN A 383 4.71 -19.46 10.96
CA ASN A 383 3.60 -19.54 10.02
C ASN A 383 3.86 -20.63 8.98
N LEU A 384 2.96 -21.59 8.86
CA LEU A 384 3.04 -22.72 7.93
C LEU A 384 2.22 -22.52 6.64
N GLY A 385 1.62 -21.35 6.45
CA GLY A 385 0.73 -21.00 5.33
C GLY A 385 -0.68 -20.61 5.74
N GLY A 386 -1.16 -19.48 5.22
CA GLY A 386 -2.46 -18.90 5.61
C GLY A 386 -2.52 -18.61 7.12
N SER A 387 -3.65 -18.94 7.75
CA SER A 387 -3.86 -18.77 9.21
C SER A 387 -3.23 -19.88 10.06
N GLN A 388 -2.23 -20.63 9.57
CA GLN A 388 -1.67 -21.77 10.31
C GLN A 388 -0.40 -21.41 11.06
N TRP A 389 -0.45 -21.42 12.38
CA TRP A 389 0.64 -21.02 13.28
C TRP A 389 1.00 -22.12 14.27
N ILE A 390 2.30 -22.31 14.49
CA ILE A 390 2.83 -23.27 15.48
C ILE A 390 3.72 -22.57 16.50
N ASP A 391 3.52 -22.90 17.77
CA ASP A 391 4.32 -22.35 18.88
C ASP A 391 5.76 -22.90 18.80
N GLY A 392 6.72 -21.99 18.70
CA GLY A 392 8.13 -22.28 18.49
C GLY A 392 8.77 -23.06 19.65
N LYS A 393 8.16 -23.09 20.83
CA LYS A 393 8.67 -23.92 21.93
C LYS A 393 8.60 -25.42 21.64
N TYR A 394 7.79 -25.84 20.65
CA TYR A 394 7.63 -27.23 20.25
C TYR A 394 8.30 -27.56 18.92
N VAL A 395 9.20 -26.71 18.44
CA VAL A 395 9.86 -26.94 17.15
C VAL A 395 11.37 -26.75 17.27
N ILE A 396 12.10 -27.42 16.40
CA ILE A 396 13.53 -27.19 16.17
C ILE A 396 13.71 -26.77 14.71
N LYS A 397 14.53 -25.74 14.48
CA LYS A 397 14.93 -25.37 13.12
C LYS A 397 15.86 -26.45 12.58
N ILE A 398 15.67 -26.79 11.32
CA ILE A 398 16.53 -27.71 10.59
C ILE A 398 17.08 -26.92 9.41
N ASN A 399 18.41 -26.98 9.25
CA ASN A 399 19.10 -26.38 8.12
C ASN A 399 18.92 -27.22 6.86
#